data_AF-A0A352VHA4-F1
#
_entry.id   AF-A0A352VHA4-F1
#
_cell.length_a   1.000
_cell.length_b   1.000
_cell.length_c   1.000
_cell.angle_alpha   90.00
_cell.angle_beta   90.00
_cell.angle_gamma   90.00
#
_symmetry.space_group_name_H-M   'P 1'
#
loop_
_entity.id
_entity.type
_entity.pdbx_description
1 polymer ?
#
loop_
_entity_poly.entity_id
_entity_poly.type
_entity_poly.pdbx_seq_one_letter_code
_entity_poly.pdbx_strand_id
1 'polypeptide(L)' 'MLELAAQSPFGTGTLEPRQVRLITAHEMGHALGILMHSDNSRDVMYPTNTATSLSAQNYKTMGALYALEDGTTILR' A
#
# COMPACT_ATOMS: atom_id res chain seq x y z
N MET A 1 8.69 11.92 0.28
CA MET A 1 7.45 12.68 0.00
C MET A 1 6.60 11.79 -0.89
N LEU A 2 5.41 11.43 -0.45
CA LEU A 2 4.49 10.57 -1.21
C LEU A 2 3.48 11.49 -1.88
N GLU A 3 3.58 11.68 -3.20
CA GLU A 3 2.64 12.49 -3.98
C GLU A 3 1.70 11.57 -4.76
N LEU A 4 0.39 11.77 -4.59
CA LEU A 4 -0.62 11.07 -5.35
C LEU A 4 -1.19 12.00 -6.42
N ALA A 5 -0.68 11.89 -7.64
CA ALA A 5 -1.21 12.61 -8.79
C ALA A 5 -2.53 11.98 -9.27
N ALA A 6 -3.60 12.76 -9.34
CA ALA A 6 -4.90 12.33 -9.87
C ALA A 6 -4.96 12.35 -11.41
N GLN A 7 -3.93 12.89 -12.06
CA GLN A 7 -3.71 12.82 -13.50
C GLN A 7 -2.63 11.79 -13.82
N SER A 8 -2.86 10.99 -14.86
CA SER A 8 -1.83 10.12 -15.41
C SER A 8 -0.67 10.95 -15.98
N PRO A 9 0.60 10.67 -15.64
CA PRO A 9 1.75 11.31 -16.28
C PRO A 9 1.94 10.88 -17.74
N PHE A 10 1.23 9.85 -18.21
CA PHE A 10 1.33 9.28 -19.55
C PHE A 10 0.00 9.24 -20.33
N GLY A 11 -1.04 9.96 -19.88
CA GLY A 11 -2.35 9.93 -20.54
C GLY A 11 -3.27 11.11 -20.20
N THR A 12 -4.32 11.29 -21.01
CA THR A 12 -5.28 12.40 -20.91
C THR A 12 -6.47 12.16 -19.97
N GLY A 13 -6.44 11.07 -19.17
CA GLY A 13 -7.56 10.67 -18.32
C GLY A 13 -7.38 11.05 -16.85
N THR A 14 -8.45 11.57 -16.24
CA THR A 14 -8.60 11.66 -14.78
C THR A 14 -8.72 10.26 -14.20
N LEU A 15 -8.08 9.99 -13.06
CA LEU A 15 -8.27 8.73 -12.35
C LEU A 15 -9.72 8.58 -11.88
N GLU A 16 -10.30 7.40 -12.10
CA GLU A 16 -11.59 7.03 -11.54
C GLU A 16 -11.51 7.02 -9.99
N PRO A 17 -12.58 7.37 -9.25
CA PRO A 17 -12.58 7.36 -7.79
C PRO A 17 -12.13 6.02 -7.18
N ARG A 18 -12.46 4.90 -7.86
CA ARG A 18 -12.00 3.57 -7.45
C ARG A 18 -10.48 3.42 -7.57
N GLN A 19 -9.88 3.94 -8.64
CA GLN A 19 -8.43 3.88 -8.83
C GLN A 19 -7.71 4.71 -7.77
N VAL A 20 -8.20 5.93 -7.51
CA VAL A 20 -7.67 6.78 -6.42
C VAL A 20 -7.71 6.01 -5.11
N ARG A 21 -8.84 5.42 -4.73
CA ARG A 21 -8.97 4.67 -3.47
C ARG A 21 -7.97 3.51 -3.37
N LEU A 22 -7.79 2.72 -4.43
CA LEU A 22 -6.88 1.57 -4.43
C LEU A 22 -5.42 2.02 -4.33
N ILE A 23 -5.03 3.04 -5.09
CA ILE A 23 -3.66 3.58 -5.04
C ILE A 23 -3.41 4.22 -3.67
N THR A 24 -4.32 5.05 -3.16
CA THR A 24 -4.20 5.63 -1.82
C THR A 24 -4.03 4.56 -0.75
N ALA A 25 -4.78 3.45 -0.81
CA ALA A 25 -4.63 2.36 0.16
C ALA A 25 -3.24 1.72 0.10
N HIS A 26 -2.68 1.52 -1.09
CA HIS A 26 -1.33 0.98 -1.30
C HIS A 26 -0.26 1.93 -0.75
N GLU A 27 -0.34 3.20 -1.14
CA GLU A 27 0.59 4.25 -0.72
C GLU A 27 0.53 4.51 0.80
N MET A 28 -0.66 4.44 1.40
CA MET A 28 -0.80 4.49 2.86
C MET A 28 -0.11 3.31 3.54
N GLY A 29 -0.09 2.11 2.93
CA GLY A 29 0.69 0.99 3.45
C GLY A 29 2.18 1.28 3.52
N HIS A 30 2.75 1.93 2.48
CA HIS A 30 4.12 2.42 2.50
C HIS A 30 4.35 3.49 3.58
N ALA A 31 3.44 4.46 3.70
CA ALA A 31 3.51 5.50 4.72
C ALA A 31 3.44 4.94 6.15
N LEU A 32 2.72 3.82 6.34
CA LEU A 32 2.60 3.11 7.61
C LEU A 32 3.77 2.14 7.88
N GLY A 33 4.77 2.11 6.99
CA GLY A 33 6.04 1.39 7.20
C GLY A 33 6.15 0.04 6.49
N ILE A 34 5.14 -0.40 5.72
CA ILE A 34 5.29 -1.57 4.85
C ILE A 34 6.09 -1.17 3.61
N LEU A 35 7.41 -1.40 3.62
CA LEU A 35 8.30 -0.98 2.52
C LEU A 35 8.35 -1.94 1.34
N MET A 36 7.83 -3.16 1.48
CA MET A 36 7.90 -4.18 0.44
C MET A 36 6.52 -4.51 -0.13
N HIS A 37 6.48 -4.80 -1.43
CA HIS A 37 5.29 -5.32 -2.07
C HIS A 37 5.02 -6.77 -1.62
N SER A 38 3.74 -7.12 -1.57
CA SER A 38 3.30 -8.50 -1.38
C SER A 38 3.36 -9.28 -2.70
N ASP A 39 3.60 -10.58 -2.62
CA ASP A 39 3.47 -11.53 -3.73
C ASP A 39 2.03 -12.06 -3.90
N ASN A 40 1.15 -11.78 -2.93
CA ASN A 40 -0.24 -12.21 -2.94
C ASN A 40 -1.15 -11.16 -3.59
N SER A 41 -1.80 -11.52 -4.70
CA SER A 41 -2.68 -10.64 -5.48
C SER A 41 -3.91 -10.11 -4.72
N ARG A 42 -4.24 -10.69 -3.57
CA ARG A 42 -5.36 -10.26 -2.72
C ARG A 42 -4.96 -9.23 -1.66
N ASP A 43 -3.67 -8.94 -1.54
CA ASP A 43 -3.13 -7.99 -0.57
C ASP A 43 -3.11 -6.57 -1.15
N VAL A 44 -3.33 -5.58 -0.27
CA VAL A 44 -3.24 -4.16 -0.67
C VAL A 44 -1.86 -3.79 -1.22
N MET A 45 -0.80 -4.40 -0.70
CA MET A 45 0.58 -4.15 -1.13
C MET A 45 1.01 -4.96 -2.36
N TYR A 46 0.10 -5.66 -3.04
CA TYR A 46 0.43 -6.28 -4.32
C TYR A 46 0.69 -5.18 -5.38
N PRO A 47 1.71 -5.32 -6.26
CA PRO A 47 2.08 -4.26 -7.20
C PRO A 47 0.93 -3.79 -8.10
N THR A 48 0.04 -4.71 -8.48
CA THR A 48 -1.17 -4.40 -9.24
C THR A 48 -2.38 -4.47 -8.31
N ASN A 49 -2.50 -3.50 -7.39
CA ASN A 49 -3.52 -3.55 -6.34
C ASN A 49 -4.95 -3.60 -6.92
N THR A 50 -5.64 -4.72 -6.67
CA THR A 50 -7.06 -4.90 -6.97
C THR A 50 -7.90 -5.16 -5.72
N ALA A 51 -7.27 -5.14 -4.54
CA ALA A 51 -7.88 -5.48 -3.27
C ALA A 51 -8.90 -4.44 -2.84
N THR A 52 -10.16 -4.85 -2.69
CA THR A 52 -11.25 -4.00 -2.21
C THR A 52 -11.44 -4.05 -0.68
N SER A 53 -10.70 -4.93 -0.02
CA SER A 53 -10.69 -5.13 1.44
C SER A 53 -9.32 -5.62 1.89
N LEU A 54 -9.00 -5.40 3.17
CA LEU A 54 -7.77 -5.93 3.77
C LEU A 54 -7.83 -7.47 3.89
N SER A 55 -6.76 -8.14 3.47
CA SER A 55 -6.61 -9.58 3.67
C SER A 55 -6.20 -9.90 5.11
N ALA A 56 -6.36 -11.16 5.53
CA ALA A 56 -5.83 -11.63 6.80
C ALA A 56 -4.30 -11.48 6.89
N GLN A 57 -3.59 -11.57 5.75
CA GLN A 57 -2.15 -11.34 5.69
C GLN A 57 -1.81 -9.87 5.93
N ASN A 58 -2.59 -8.93 5.40
CA ASN A 58 -2.39 -7.50 5.68
C ASN A 58 -2.48 -7.20 7.18
N TYR A 59 -3.47 -7.74 7.87
CA TYR A 59 -3.59 -7.57 9.33
C TYR A 59 -2.40 -8.18 10.08
N LYS A 60 -1.93 -9.37 9.67
CA LYS A 60 -0.76 -10.00 10.29
C LYS A 60 0.51 -9.19 10.08
N THR A 61 0.76 -8.71 8.87
CA THR A 61 1.93 -7.89 8.55
C THR A 61 1.93 -6.59 9.36
N MET A 62 0.79 -5.89 9.42
CA MET A 62 0.66 -4.68 10.23
C MET A 62 0.83 -4.98 11.72
N GLY A 63 0.18 -6.03 12.22
CA GLY A 63 0.32 -6.43 13.62
C GLY A 63 1.76 -6.76 14.00
N ALA A 64 2.51 -7.45 13.13
CA ALA A 64 3.92 -7.73 13.35
C ALA A 64 4.78 -6.45 13.33
N LEU A 65 4.51 -5.53 12.40
CA LEU A 65 5.24 -4.26 12.28
C LEU A 65 5.04 -3.37 13.51
N TYR A 66 3.80 -3.23 13.99
CA TYR A 66 3.47 -2.41 15.15
C TYR A 66 3.71 -3.09 16.50
N ALA A 67 4.07 -4.37 16.52
CA ALA A 67 4.51 -5.06 17.72
C ALA A 67 6.01 -4.88 17.99
N LEU A 68 6.77 -4.29 17.07
CA LEU A 68 8.18 -3.99 17.26
C LEU A 68 8.35 -2.91 18.34
N GLU A 69 9.41 -3.03 19.13
CA GLU A 69 9.77 -2.00 20.11
C GLU A 69 10.19 -0.71 19.41
N ASP A 70 9.91 0.43 20.04
CA ASP A 70 10.32 1.73 19.55
C ASP A 70 11.85 1.78 19.33
N GLY A 71 12.26 2.26 18.16
CA GLY A 71 13.67 2.31 17.76
C GLY A 71 14.19 1.02 17.10
N THR A 72 13.36 0.00 16.91
CA THR A 72 13.72 -1.19 16.14
C THR A 72 14.12 -0.80 14.71
N THR A 73 15.32 -1.20 14.29
CA THR A 73 15.79 -1.00 12.91
C THR A 73 15.53 -2.26 12.09
N ILE A 74 14.74 -2.12 11.02
CA ILE A 74 14.53 -3.19 10.04
C ILE A 74 15.64 -3.11 9.00
N LEU A 75 16.51 -4.12 8.98
CA LEU A 75 17.56 -4.26 7.96
C LEU A 75 16.98 -5.01 6.75
N ARG A 76 17.34 -4.55 5.55
CA ARG A 76 16.93 -5.13 4.27
C ARG A 76 17.93 -6.15 3.77
#